data_AF-A0A7S3Q8T6-F1
#
_entry.id   AF-A0A7S3Q8T6-F1
#
_cell.length_a   1.000
_cell.length_b   1.000
_cell.length_c   1.000
_cell.angle_alpha   90.00
_cell.angle_beta   90.00
_cell.angle_gamma   90.00
#
_symmetry.space_group_name_H-M   'P 1'
#
loop_
_entity.id
_entity.type
_entity.pdbx_description
1 polymer ?
#
loop_
_entity_poly.entity_id
_entity_poly.type
_entity_poly.pdbx_seq_one_letter_code
_entity_poly.pdbx_strand_id
1 'polypeptide(L)'
;VQAPAREKTLEFDTFIGMSGAYSISDHYIRETERGVEEMSPMKAACGHTKKQFNYFSPTVRLQSILDTYEYNHSSSELSSTSTSMSSESTYNTMPEILLLHGVDDDIVPFTSTADIGMLIKDCGIKYCKENYLTDTGHADLAMELMLGGTTQDLVMDWIENRSRTGKTRY
;
A
#
# COMPACT_ATOMS: atom_id res chain seq x y z
N VAL A 1 -33.25 25.48 10.45
CA VAL A 1 -32.59 24.14 10.43
C VAL A 1 -31.35 24.28 9.58
N GLN A 2 -30.18 24.27 10.21
CA GLN A 2 -28.90 24.47 9.53
C GLN A 2 -28.50 23.13 8.90
N ALA A 3 -28.17 23.13 7.60
CA ALA A 3 -27.72 21.93 6.90
C ALA A 3 -26.46 21.37 7.57
N PRO A 4 -26.31 20.03 7.70
CA PRO A 4 -25.11 19.45 8.29
C PRO A 4 -23.88 19.88 7.48
N ALA A 5 -22.83 20.31 8.17
CA ALA A 5 -21.56 20.68 7.55
C ALA A 5 -21.06 19.48 6.72
N ARG A 6 -20.70 19.72 5.45
CA ARG A 6 -20.04 18.72 4.60
C ARG A 6 -18.83 18.17 5.36
N GLU A 7 -18.84 16.86 5.59
CA GLU A 7 -17.69 16.14 6.12
C GLU A 7 -16.50 16.38 5.17
N LYS A 8 -15.39 16.92 5.70
CA LYS A 8 -14.19 17.14 4.91
C LYS A 8 -13.58 15.79 4.58
N THR A 9 -13.75 15.33 3.35
CA THR A 9 -13.00 14.18 2.83
C THR A 9 -11.53 14.57 2.70
N LEU A 10 -10.65 13.79 3.33
CA LEU A 10 -9.21 13.90 3.14
C LEU A 10 -8.86 13.27 1.79
N GLU A 11 -8.29 14.06 0.89
CA GLU A 11 -7.74 13.57 -0.37
C GLU A 11 -6.21 13.52 -0.24
N PHE A 12 -5.64 12.38 -0.61
CA PHE A 12 -4.20 12.18 -0.63
C PHE A 12 -3.75 12.15 -2.08
N ASP A 13 -2.86 13.07 -2.47
CA ASP A 13 -2.28 13.05 -3.82
C ASP A 13 -1.18 12.00 -3.98
N THR A 14 -0.60 11.55 -2.86
CA THR A 14 0.64 10.79 -2.83
C THR A 14 0.72 9.87 -1.63
N PHE A 15 1.27 8.68 -1.84
CA PHE A 15 1.63 7.75 -0.78
C PHE A 15 3.03 7.20 -1.02
N ILE A 16 3.87 7.22 0.02
CA ILE A 16 5.21 6.63 -0.02
C ILE A 16 5.27 5.57 1.08
N GLY A 17 5.39 4.31 0.69
CA GLY A 17 5.60 3.18 1.60
C GLY A 17 7.08 2.80 1.66
N MET A 18 7.61 2.56 2.86
CA MET A 18 9.01 2.16 3.08
C MET A 18 9.06 0.91 3.95
N SER A 19 9.73 -0.15 3.48
CA SER A 19 9.92 -1.43 4.19
C SER A 19 8.68 -1.96 4.94
N GLY A 20 7.50 -1.84 4.30
CA GLY A 20 6.23 -2.18 4.93
C GLY A 20 5.99 -3.68 5.02
N ALA A 21 5.44 -4.13 6.15
CA ALA A 21 4.89 -5.48 6.30
C ALA A 21 3.43 -5.51 5.81
N TYR A 22 3.22 -5.92 4.57
CA TYR A 22 1.89 -5.87 3.94
C TYR A 22 1.05 -7.15 4.16
N SER A 23 1.68 -8.22 4.66
CA SER A 23 1.02 -9.41 5.17
C SER A 23 1.46 -9.66 6.60
N ILE A 24 0.56 -9.43 7.55
CA ILE A 24 0.84 -9.64 8.99
C ILE A 24 1.10 -11.11 9.29
N SER A 25 0.40 -12.01 8.60
CA SER A 25 0.60 -13.46 8.75
C SER A 25 2.01 -13.87 8.33
N ASP A 26 2.51 -13.37 7.21
CA ASP A 26 3.86 -13.73 6.72
C ASP A 26 4.94 -13.05 7.56
N HIS A 27 4.70 -11.80 7.99
CA HIS A 27 5.61 -11.13 8.91
C HIS A 27 5.73 -11.86 10.26
N TYR A 28 4.62 -12.38 10.79
CA TYR A 28 4.63 -13.18 12.03
C TYR A 28 5.46 -14.44 11.91
N ILE A 29 5.39 -15.12 10.76
CA ILE A 29 6.23 -16.29 10.48
C ILE A 29 7.70 -15.89 10.50
N ARG A 30 8.07 -14.77 9.86
CA ARG A 30 9.45 -14.28 9.87
C ARG A 30 9.95 -13.83 11.24
N GLU A 31 9.08 -13.27 12.08
CA GLU A 31 9.40 -13.00 13.49
C GLU A 31 9.65 -14.31 14.24
N THR A 32 8.82 -15.33 14.01
CA THR A 32 8.96 -16.66 14.63
C THR A 32 10.25 -17.35 14.21
N GLU A 33 10.62 -17.29 12.93
CA GLU A 33 11.87 -17.85 12.40
C GLU A 33 13.13 -17.24 13.03
N ARG A 34 13.02 -15.98 13.49
CA ARG A 34 14.09 -15.27 14.20
C ARG A 34 13.97 -15.36 15.72
N GLY A 35 12.92 -16.00 16.24
CA GLY A 35 12.66 -16.14 17.68
C GLY A 35 12.28 -14.83 18.38
N VAL A 36 11.65 -13.89 17.66
CA VAL A 36 11.27 -12.56 18.17
C VAL A 36 9.76 -12.33 18.20
N GLU A 37 8.95 -13.35 17.92
CA GLU A 37 7.49 -13.29 17.85
C GLU A 37 6.80 -12.98 19.19
N GLU A 38 7.47 -13.29 20.31
CA GLU A 38 7.00 -12.93 21.66
C GLU A 38 7.59 -11.61 22.16
N MET A 39 8.63 -11.09 21.49
CA MET A 39 9.21 -9.77 21.78
C MET A 39 8.49 -8.67 21.00
N SER A 40 8.02 -8.99 19.80
CA SER A 40 7.23 -8.09 18.96
C SER A 40 5.84 -7.87 19.56
N PRO A 41 5.35 -6.61 19.62
CA PRO A 41 3.97 -6.35 20.03
C PRO A 41 2.95 -6.75 18.96
N MET A 42 3.37 -7.15 17.75
CA MET A 42 2.48 -7.38 16.62
C MET A 42 1.45 -8.47 16.91
N LYS A 43 1.85 -9.59 17.51
CA LYS A 43 0.93 -10.69 17.87
C LYS A 43 -0.23 -10.20 18.72
N ALA A 44 0.05 -9.37 19.72
CA ALA A 44 -0.94 -8.78 20.60
C ALA A 44 -1.78 -7.70 19.89
N ALA A 45 -1.14 -6.82 19.14
CA ALA A 45 -1.80 -5.75 18.39
C ALA A 45 -2.77 -6.29 17.32
N CYS A 46 -2.46 -7.44 16.73
CA CYS A 46 -3.25 -8.06 15.66
C CYS A 46 -4.12 -9.23 16.15
N GLY A 47 -4.42 -9.32 17.45
CA GLY A 47 -5.46 -10.23 17.96
C GLY A 47 -5.09 -11.72 17.99
N HIS A 48 -3.80 -12.05 18.11
CA HIS A 48 -3.21 -13.36 18.40
C HIS A 48 -3.54 -14.54 17.48
N THR A 49 -4.39 -14.36 16.47
CA THR A 49 -4.90 -15.45 15.64
C THR A 49 -4.64 -15.18 14.17
N LYS A 50 -4.36 -16.23 13.40
CA LYS A 50 -4.15 -16.13 11.94
C LYS A 50 -5.33 -15.45 11.23
N LYS A 51 -6.56 -15.68 11.69
CA LYS A 51 -7.76 -15.01 11.14
C LYS A 51 -7.68 -13.49 11.34
N GLN A 52 -7.27 -13.03 12.52
CA GLN A 52 -7.12 -11.61 12.80
C GLN A 52 -5.90 -11.03 12.06
N PHE A 53 -4.80 -11.77 11.96
CA PHE A 53 -3.64 -11.35 11.14
C PHE A 53 -4.06 -11.10 9.70
N ASN A 54 -4.76 -12.04 9.07
CA ASN A 54 -5.31 -11.86 7.72
C ASN A 54 -6.27 -10.66 7.64
N TYR A 55 -7.10 -10.44 8.66
CA TYR A 55 -8.01 -9.30 8.70
C TYR A 55 -7.27 -7.95 8.70
N PHE A 56 -6.13 -7.87 9.40
CA PHE A 56 -5.30 -6.67 9.48
C PHE A 56 -4.27 -6.55 8.34
N SER A 57 -4.01 -7.59 7.56
CA SER A 57 -3.09 -7.57 6.42
C SER A 57 -3.59 -6.65 5.28
N PRO A 58 -2.82 -5.61 4.90
CA PRO A 58 -3.11 -4.80 3.72
C PRO A 58 -3.37 -5.62 2.44
N THR A 59 -2.55 -6.65 2.16
CA THR A 59 -2.70 -7.48 0.95
C THR A 59 -4.06 -8.19 0.92
N VAL A 60 -4.44 -8.85 2.01
CA VAL A 60 -5.71 -9.58 2.09
C VAL A 60 -6.91 -8.63 1.97
N ARG A 61 -6.83 -7.44 2.58
CA ARG A 61 -7.90 -6.44 2.49
C ARG A 61 -8.04 -5.91 1.07
N LEU A 62 -6.93 -5.63 0.39
CA LEU A 62 -6.95 -5.14 -0.98
C LEU A 62 -7.48 -6.22 -1.94
N GLN A 63 -7.05 -7.48 -1.79
CA GLN A 63 -7.58 -8.60 -2.56
C GLN A 63 -9.09 -8.78 -2.36
N SER A 64 -9.57 -8.69 -1.12
CA SER A 64 -11.01 -8.82 -0.82
C SER A 64 -11.85 -7.74 -1.51
N ILE A 65 -11.30 -6.53 -1.65
CA ILE A 65 -11.94 -5.43 -2.39
C ILE A 65 -11.99 -5.76 -3.89
N LEU A 66 -10.93 -6.35 -4.44
CA LEU A 66 -10.88 -6.78 -5.84
C LEU A 66 -11.87 -7.90 -6.14
N ASP A 67 -11.88 -8.96 -5.33
CA ASP A 67 -12.77 -10.11 -5.53
C ASP A 67 -14.24 -9.68 -5.52
N THR A 68 -14.58 -8.76 -4.61
CA THR A 68 -15.93 -8.16 -4.54
C THR A 68 -16.28 -7.39 -5.82
N TYR A 69 -15.29 -6.69 -6.39
CA TYR A 69 -15.47 -5.93 -7.63
C TYR A 69 -15.73 -6.86 -8.82
N GLU A 70 -14.89 -7.88 -9.01
CA GLU A 70 -14.99 -8.84 -10.10
C GLU A 70 -16.29 -9.65 -10.05
N TYR A 71 -16.72 -10.08 -8.86
CA TYR A 71 -17.98 -10.80 -8.67
C TYR A 71 -19.20 -9.96 -9.06
N ASN A 72 -19.23 -8.68 -8.67
CA ASN A 72 -20.34 -7.79 -9.00
C ASN A 72 -20.39 -7.45 -10.50
N HIS A 73 -19.23 -7.34 -11.17
CA HIS A 73 -19.18 -7.08 -12.60
C HIS A 73 -19.62 -8.30 -13.43
N SER A 74 -19.14 -9.49 -13.08
CA SER A 74 -19.51 -10.74 -13.75
C SER A 74 -20.98 -11.14 -13.56
N SER A 75 -21.61 -10.70 -12.47
CA SER A 75 -23.04 -10.97 -12.19
C SER A 75 -24.01 -9.97 -12.86
N SER A 76 -23.53 -8.82 -13.33
CA SER A 76 -24.37 -7.73 -13.86
C SER A 76 -24.67 -7.81 -15.37
N GLU A 77 -24.03 -8.69 -16.13
CA GLU A 77 -24.30 -8.86 -17.58
C GLU A 77 -25.70 -9.42 -17.90
N LEU A 78 -26.52 -9.76 -16.89
CA LEU A 78 -27.90 -10.22 -17.07
C LEU A 78 -28.99 -9.21 -16.69
N SER A 79 -28.65 -7.98 -16.27
CA SER A 79 -29.66 -6.97 -15.92
C SER A 79 -29.40 -5.64 -16.63
N SER A 80 -29.97 -5.54 -17.83
CA SER A 80 -30.11 -4.30 -18.58
C SER A 80 -30.99 -3.31 -17.80
N THR A 81 -30.42 -2.50 -16.92
CA THR A 81 -30.99 -1.22 -16.49
C THR A 81 -29.89 -0.29 -15.98
N SER A 82 -29.67 0.78 -16.73
CA SER A 82 -28.63 1.77 -16.58
C SER A 82 -28.66 2.46 -15.22
N THR A 83 -27.75 2.11 -14.32
CA THR A 83 -27.28 3.00 -13.24
C THR A 83 -25.76 2.86 -13.18
N SER A 84 -25.12 3.51 -14.15
CA SER A 84 -23.68 3.72 -14.23
C SER A 84 -23.25 4.70 -13.13
N MET A 85 -22.92 4.20 -11.94
CA MET A 85 -22.15 4.96 -10.95
C MET A 85 -21.22 4.04 -10.17
N SER A 86 -19.95 4.47 -10.08
CA SER A 86 -18.88 4.11 -9.11
C SER A 86 -17.67 3.27 -9.55
N SER A 87 -17.55 2.81 -10.81
CA SER A 87 -16.33 2.09 -11.25
C SER A 87 -15.14 2.98 -11.60
N GLU A 88 -15.40 4.20 -12.04
CA GLU A 88 -14.32 5.11 -12.46
C GLU A 88 -13.86 6.03 -11.31
N SER A 89 -14.63 6.14 -10.22
CA SER A 89 -14.39 7.14 -9.18
C SER A 89 -13.41 6.71 -8.07
N THR A 90 -13.30 5.41 -7.76
CA THR A 90 -12.42 4.94 -6.68
C THR A 90 -10.97 4.75 -7.12
N TYR A 91 -10.73 4.35 -8.37
CA TYR A 91 -9.37 4.19 -8.89
C TYR A 91 -8.75 5.51 -9.36
N ASN A 92 -9.58 6.46 -9.84
CA ASN A 92 -9.12 7.82 -10.15
C ASN A 92 -8.82 8.67 -8.91
N THR A 93 -9.18 8.19 -7.71
CA THR A 93 -8.89 8.86 -6.44
C THR A 93 -7.76 8.19 -5.65
N MET A 94 -7.15 7.14 -6.19
CA MET A 94 -5.96 6.55 -5.59
C MET A 94 -4.76 7.51 -5.72
N PRO A 95 -3.99 7.72 -4.65
CA PRO A 95 -2.77 8.51 -4.73
C PRO A 95 -1.77 7.85 -5.69
N GLU A 96 -0.82 8.64 -6.19
CA GLU A 96 0.37 8.04 -6.78
C GLU A 96 1.21 7.39 -5.69
N ILE A 97 1.65 6.15 -5.96
CA ILE A 97 2.29 5.30 -4.97
C ILE A 97 3.76 5.12 -5.34
N LEU A 98 4.65 5.37 -4.38
CA LEU A 98 6.03 4.94 -4.39
C LEU A 98 6.25 3.93 -3.27
N LEU A 99 6.77 2.75 -3.58
CA LEU A 99 7.16 1.74 -2.62
C LEU A 99 8.68 1.56 -2.64
N LEU A 100 9.30 1.70 -1.49
CA LEU A 100 10.73 1.58 -1.28
C LEU A 100 11.00 0.40 -0.35
N HIS A 101 12.03 -0.38 -0.68
CA HIS A 101 12.47 -1.47 0.20
C HIS A 101 13.97 -1.67 0.07
N GLY A 102 14.65 -1.89 1.20
CA GLY A 102 16.02 -2.34 1.22
C GLY A 102 16.14 -3.82 0.84
N VAL A 103 17.07 -4.18 -0.03
CA VAL A 103 17.29 -5.59 -0.42
C VAL A 103 17.85 -6.39 0.76
N ASP A 104 18.62 -5.76 1.63
CA ASP A 104 19.26 -6.36 2.79
C ASP A 104 18.41 -6.19 4.08
N ASP A 105 17.09 -6.06 3.91
CA ASP A 105 16.14 -5.92 5.02
C ASP A 105 15.91 -7.28 5.73
N ASP A 106 16.60 -7.46 6.85
CA ASP A 106 16.49 -8.62 7.73
C ASP A 106 15.24 -8.62 8.63
N ILE A 107 14.44 -7.55 8.62
CA ILE A 107 13.23 -7.41 9.45
C ILE A 107 11.98 -7.74 8.65
N VAL A 108 11.76 -7.06 7.52
CA VAL A 108 10.68 -7.33 6.56
C VAL A 108 11.32 -7.68 5.20
N PRO A 109 10.97 -8.79 4.55
CA PRO A 109 11.66 -9.16 3.33
C PRO A 109 11.14 -8.26 2.21
N PHE A 110 12.01 -7.85 1.28
CA PHE A 110 11.61 -6.96 0.18
C PHE A 110 10.48 -7.54 -0.68
N THR A 111 10.31 -8.87 -0.67
CA THR A 111 9.18 -9.56 -1.31
C THR A 111 7.82 -9.08 -0.78
N SER A 112 7.73 -8.60 0.47
CA SER A 112 6.48 -8.03 0.98
C SER A 112 6.05 -6.81 0.17
N THR A 113 7.00 -5.95 -0.22
CA THR A 113 6.75 -4.82 -1.13
C THR A 113 6.40 -5.29 -2.54
N ALA A 114 7.08 -6.34 -3.04
CA ALA A 114 6.79 -6.90 -4.35
C ALA A 114 5.35 -7.43 -4.44
N ASP A 115 4.90 -8.16 -3.41
CA ASP A 115 3.57 -8.75 -3.35
C ASP A 115 2.46 -7.70 -3.37
N ILE A 116 2.58 -6.64 -2.56
CA ILE A 116 1.59 -5.55 -2.57
C ILE A 116 1.69 -4.71 -3.84
N GLY A 117 2.88 -4.53 -4.40
CA GLY A 117 3.09 -3.79 -5.65
C GLY A 117 2.38 -4.45 -6.82
N MET A 118 2.48 -5.78 -6.92
CA MET A 118 1.72 -6.59 -7.87
C MET A 118 0.22 -6.44 -7.65
N LEU A 119 -0.25 -6.60 -6.41
CA LEU A 119 -1.68 -6.51 -6.10
C LEU A 119 -2.27 -5.14 -6.41
N ILE A 120 -1.55 -4.05 -6.10
CA ILE A 120 -1.95 -2.68 -6.43
C ILE A 120 -2.08 -2.49 -7.94
N LYS A 121 -1.16 -3.06 -8.73
CA LYS A 121 -1.23 -3.01 -10.21
C LYS A 121 -2.42 -3.80 -10.73
N ASP A 122 -2.69 -4.96 -10.13
CA ASP A 122 -3.87 -5.78 -10.46
C ASP A 122 -5.18 -5.06 -10.12
N CYS A 123 -5.16 -4.13 -9.15
CA CYS A 123 -6.27 -3.20 -8.92
C CYS A 123 -6.50 -2.17 -10.02
N GLY A 124 -5.70 -2.16 -11.09
CA GLY A 124 -5.77 -1.12 -12.12
C GLY A 124 -5.26 0.24 -11.66
N ILE A 125 -4.54 0.31 -10.53
CA ILE A 125 -3.87 1.53 -10.09
C ILE A 125 -2.68 1.76 -11.03
N LYS A 126 -2.80 2.80 -11.85
CA LYS A 126 -1.87 3.06 -12.95
C LYS A 126 -0.48 3.52 -12.48
N TYR A 127 -0.38 4.06 -11.26
CA TYR A 127 0.82 4.73 -10.79
C TYR A 127 1.29 4.16 -9.46
N CYS A 128 1.89 2.98 -9.52
CA CYS A 128 2.63 2.36 -8.42
C CYS A 128 4.05 2.05 -8.89
N LYS A 129 5.02 2.79 -8.36
CA LYS A 129 6.45 2.58 -8.63
C LYS A 129 7.07 1.84 -7.45
N GLU A 130 7.80 0.77 -7.74
CA GLU A 130 8.62 0.06 -6.76
C GLU A 130 10.10 0.39 -7.01
N ASN A 131 10.86 0.58 -5.94
CA ASN A 131 12.31 0.75 -5.98
C ASN A 131 12.94 -0.09 -4.87
N TYR A 132 13.92 -0.90 -5.24
CA TYR A 132 14.65 -1.78 -4.35
C TYR A 132 16.09 -1.28 -4.23
N LEU A 133 16.50 -0.90 -3.02
CA LEU A 133 17.81 -0.31 -2.76
C LEU A 133 18.77 -1.40 -2.29
N THR A 134 19.89 -1.57 -3.01
CA THR A 134 20.97 -2.49 -2.61
C THR A 134 21.78 -1.88 -1.47
N ASP A 135 22.42 -2.72 -0.66
CA ASP A 135 23.26 -2.28 0.48
C ASP A 135 22.46 -1.43 1.49
N THR A 136 21.15 -1.70 1.61
CA THR A 136 20.20 -0.95 2.44
C THR A 136 19.39 -1.93 3.27
N GLY A 137 19.49 -1.82 4.60
CA GLY A 137 18.67 -2.57 5.55
C GLY A 137 17.40 -1.83 5.96
N HIS A 138 16.65 -2.43 6.91
CA HIS A 138 15.33 -1.93 7.34
C HIS A 138 15.36 -0.48 7.85
N ALA A 139 16.26 -0.21 8.79
CA ALA A 139 16.36 1.11 9.43
C ALA A 139 17.05 2.13 8.52
N ASP A 140 17.88 1.67 7.58
CA ASP A 140 18.68 2.54 6.72
C ASP A 140 17.78 3.40 5.84
N LEU A 141 16.67 2.87 5.31
CA LEU A 141 15.68 3.68 4.57
C LEU A 141 15.22 4.91 5.37
N ALA A 142 14.86 4.71 6.63
CA ALA A 142 14.39 5.79 7.50
C ALA A 142 15.54 6.75 7.84
N MET A 143 16.73 6.22 8.12
CA MET A 143 17.91 7.02 8.47
C MET A 143 18.38 7.88 7.30
N GLU A 144 18.50 7.31 6.11
CA GLU A 144 18.86 8.01 4.88
C GLU A 144 17.82 9.07 4.52
N LEU A 145 16.52 8.77 4.67
CA LEU A 145 15.47 9.76 4.46
C LEU A 145 15.63 10.98 5.38
N MET A 146 16.01 10.77 6.64
CA MET A 146 16.13 11.83 7.65
C MET A 146 17.45 12.60 7.59
N LEU A 147 18.56 11.90 7.36
CA LEU A 147 19.93 12.47 7.45
C LEU A 147 20.56 12.73 6.08
N GLY A 148 19.88 12.38 5.00
CA GLY A 148 20.42 12.40 3.65
C GLY A 148 21.01 11.04 3.27
N GLY A 149 20.95 10.72 1.98
CA GLY A 149 21.36 9.44 1.44
C GLY A 149 20.48 9.03 0.26
N THR A 150 20.72 7.82 -0.25
CA THR A 150 20.07 7.30 -1.46
C THR A 150 18.54 7.34 -1.37
N THR A 151 17.98 6.98 -0.23
CA THR A 151 16.53 7.01 0.00
C THR A 151 15.97 8.42 -0.08
N GLN A 152 16.63 9.40 0.54
CA GLN A 152 16.19 10.80 0.47
C GLN A 152 16.27 11.32 -0.96
N ASP A 153 17.39 11.11 -1.65
CA ASP A 153 17.61 11.56 -3.01
C ASP A 153 16.53 11.00 -3.95
N LEU A 154 16.24 9.71 -3.84
CA LEU A 154 15.22 9.03 -4.64
C LEU A 154 13.81 9.57 -4.36
N VAL A 155 13.46 9.79 -3.08
CA VAL A 155 12.17 10.36 -2.70
C VAL A 155 12.02 11.79 -3.24
N MET A 156 13.04 12.63 -3.05
CA MET A 156 13.01 14.02 -3.49
C MET A 156 12.97 14.11 -5.02
N ASP A 157 13.79 13.33 -5.73
CA ASP A 157 13.76 13.23 -7.18
C ASP A 157 12.39 12.79 -7.69
N TRP A 158 11.75 11.83 -7.03
CA TRP A 158 10.42 11.37 -7.43
C TRP A 158 9.36 12.47 -7.23
N ILE A 159 9.40 13.19 -6.10
CA ILE A 159 8.50 14.32 -5.83
C ILE A 159 8.72 15.47 -6.82
N GLU A 160 9.98 15.81 -7.11
CA GLU A 160 10.32 16.88 -8.07
C GLU A 160 9.89 16.54 -9.49
N ASN A 161 10.15 15.31 -9.95
CA ASN A 161 9.79 14.88 -11.29
C ASN A 161 8.27 14.84 -11.49
N ARG A 162 7.49 14.55 -10.44
CA ARG A 162 6.03 14.70 -10.47
C ARG A 162 5.58 16.16 -10.60
N SER A 163 6.23 17.07 -9.87
CA SER A 163 5.93 18.51 -9.95
C SER A 163 6.17 19.07 -11.35
N ARG A 164 7.11 18.49 -12.12
CA ARG A 164 7.41 18.86 -13.51
C ARG A 164 6.48 18.22 -14.54
N THR A 165 5.97 17.02 -14.29
CA THR A 165 5.02 16.33 -15.21
C THR A 165 3.57 16.73 -15.01
N GLY A 166 3.25 17.53 -13.99
CA GLY A 166 1.94 18.12 -13.71
C GLY A 166 1.41 19.06 -14.80
N LYS A 167 1.06 18.51 -15.96
CA LYS A 167 0.16 19.12 -16.95
C LYS A 167 -1.29 19.03 -16.42
N THR A 168 -1.88 20.20 -16.18
CA THR A 168 -3.30 20.54 -16.28
C THR A 168 -4.30 19.51 -15.74
N ARG A 169 -4.68 19.63 -14.46
CA ARG A 169 -5.99 19.17 -14.00
C ARG A 169 -7.05 20.06 -14.69
N TYR A 170 -7.76 19.51 -15.69
CA TYR A 170 -8.93 20.14 -16.32
C TYR A 170 -10.13 20.10 -15.39
#